data_AF-G2FKR9-F1
#
_entry.id   AF-G2FKR9-F1
#
_cell.length_a   1.000
_cell.length_b   1.000
_cell.length_c   1.000
_cell.angle_alpha   90.00
_cell.angle_beta   90.00
_cell.angle_gamma   90.00
#
_symmetry.space_group_name_H-M   'P 1'
#
loop_
_entity.id
_entity.type
_entity.pdbx_description
1 polymer ?
#
loop_
_entity_poly.entity_id
_entity_poly.type
_entity_poly.pdbx_seq_one_letter_code
_entity_poly.pdbx_strand_id
1 'polypeptide(L)'
;MLNKLRLDQTKIYEKHLALKEISNMLVFFVKGHPHHLAIGAEQGNIDKWDDFVIEKNDGSNIYIQAKRQTTPFSSDAITRDTYGKGSKLRVGQLKDLSPLDESLESLGKWINSNDVNSAAFKHEFWLVLPESSIEIKKGLEIRHLRILFEDHYKSITTAKDLDNLAVNDNGTQNIYNWLRTWCGFNDWDHILKLMQLLKIKSTRLESEIIDDVKEDLKKDIFQPIMVDKVCSLIFSYMEENQTFAGAIRPRQLLFELREYLLPDIARWTLFQNDRTTWHISGINDLKDNTEIERPSVIVPALWTSGNPNARELKIEGACIENCCVSQSLMRLSLHPQGLFGIICSDKPSWENAIKNKTGGTLGLLKNDLDDLRILGGLNQSTHSEKKELAAIGEQEQFANELQNEMYKCSFEHIKTIIFNIIRDMTNGDLRTEVEKRWITWKPLLENNIEEQKKLFTKMLHPQAEGKSISGELRVGLRTAVLLAESIFLLLVVSVCLGDDKNRSWKAVKDQLKVNSIGLAYWSGPAEEFKKIMEIDADEGIGKLLEKEPGEILIIPQSELPEAYVFNDDIFGGFTKGCLLSHPRYPKLLITQGWEFKRKLKSGSISDIREYLQGSLDRGRNNTRIEVEKIANGVMV
;
A
#
# COMPACT_ATOMS: atom_id res chain seq x y z
N MET A 1 3.20 -17.93 -20.43
CA MET A 1 4.16 -16.83 -20.25
C MET A 1 4.44 -16.26 -21.63
N LEU A 2 4.13 -14.98 -21.85
CA LEU A 2 4.35 -14.33 -23.14
C LEU A 2 5.84 -14.23 -23.46
N ASN A 3 6.18 -14.34 -24.74
CA ASN A 3 7.52 -14.09 -25.24
C ASN A 3 7.64 -12.63 -25.71
N LYS A 4 8.84 -12.29 -26.15
CA LYS A 4 9.22 -10.96 -26.63
C LYS A 4 8.41 -10.48 -27.83
N LEU A 5 7.96 -9.24 -27.77
CA LEU A 5 7.41 -8.49 -28.91
C LEU A 5 8.44 -8.40 -30.05
N ARG A 6 8.18 -9.04 -31.20
CA ARG A 6 9.04 -9.01 -32.39
C ARG A 6 8.31 -8.32 -33.54
N LEU A 7 8.27 -7.00 -33.49
CA LEU A 7 7.85 -6.16 -34.60
C LEU A 7 9.10 -5.69 -35.34
N ASP A 8 9.31 -6.13 -36.58
CA ASP A 8 10.45 -5.69 -37.39
C ASP A 8 10.37 -4.16 -37.68
N GLN A 9 11.43 -3.59 -38.26
CA GLN A 9 11.48 -2.16 -38.55
C GLN A 9 10.43 -1.71 -39.59
N THR A 10 9.85 -2.65 -40.36
CA THR A 10 8.83 -2.35 -41.37
C THR A 10 7.41 -2.33 -40.81
N LYS A 11 7.19 -2.90 -39.62
CA LYS A 11 5.92 -2.92 -38.88
C LYS A 11 5.67 -1.64 -38.06
N ILE A 12 5.71 -0.48 -38.72
CA ILE A 12 5.59 0.84 -38.06
C ILE A 12 4.21 1.00 -37.41
N TYR A 13 3.14 0.58 -38.10
CA TYR A 13 1.77 0.72 -37.63
C TYR A 13 1.52 -0.09 -36.36
N GLU A 14 2.00 -1.33 -36.35
CA GLU A 14 1.93 -2.27 -35.24
C GLU A 14 2.68 -1.74 -34.02
N LYS A 15 3.86 -1.12 -34.22
CA LYS A 15 4.61 -0.47 -33.14
C LYS A 15 3.82 0.67 -32.50
N HIS A 16 3.12 1.48 -33.29
CA HIS A 16 2.30 2.58 -32.76
C HIS A 16 1.07 2.05 -32.00
N LEU A 17 0.45 0.97 -32.48
CA LEU A 17 -0.64 0.30 -31.75
C LEU A 17 -0.16 -0.29 -30.42
N ALA A 18 0.98 -0.97 -30.43
CA ALA A 18 1.57 -1.50 -29.20
C ALA A 18 1.93 -0.37 -28.23
N LEU A 19 2.48 0.75 -28.71
CA LEU A 19 2.75 1.94 -27.89
C LEU A 19 1.47 2.45 -27.22
N LYS A 20 0.34 2.51 -27.93
CA LYS A 20 -0.94 2.94 -27.37
C LYS A 20 -1.40 2.04 -26.22
N GLU A 21 -1.35 0.72 -26.42
CA GLU A 21 -1.74 -0.23 -25.39
C GLU A 21 -0.79 -0.24 -24.19
N ILE A 22 0.52 -0.09 -24.41
CA ILE A 22 1.53 0.07 -23.35
C ILE A 22 1.26 1.35 -22.56
N SER A 23 0.95 2.45 -23.23
CA SER A 23 0.66 3.74 -22.59
C SER A 23 -0.59 3.66 -21.72
N ASN A 24 -1.67 3.04 -22.22
CA ASN A 24 -2.88 2.78 -21.44
C ASN A 24 -2.60 1.91 -20.21
N MET A 25 -1.85 0.82 -20.39
CA MET A 25 -1.44 -0.06 -19.30
C MET A 25 -0.65 0.71 -18.23
N LEU A 26 0.28 1.57 -18.64
CA LEU A 26 1.11 2.37 -17.75
C LEU A 26 0.30 3.43 -16.99
N VAL A 27 -0.58 4.16 -17.67
CA VAL A 27 -1.48 5.15 -17.05
C VAL A 27 -2.35 4.51 -15.98
N PHE A 28 -2.98 3.38 -16.30
CA PHE A 28 -3.81 2.66 -15.34
C PHE A 28 -2.98 2.05 -14.21
N PHE A 29 -1.79 1.52 -14.47
CA PHE A 29 -0.90 1.03 -13.43
C PHE A 29 -0.49 2.13 -12.45
N VAL A 30 -0.05 3.29 -12.95
CA VAL A 30 0.34 4.44 -12.11
C VAL A 30 -0.83 4.92 -11.26
N LYS A 31 -2.04 4.97 -11.81
CA LYS A 31 -3.26 5.36 -11.08
C LYS A 31 -3.79 4.28 -10.13
N GLY A 32 -3.26 3.05 -10.21
CA GLY A 32 -3.76 1.92 -9.45
C GLY A 32 -5.15 1.47 -9.89
N HIS A 33 -5.42 1.49 -11.20
CA HIS A 33 -6.61 0.95 -11.82
C HIS A 33 -6.34 -0.46 -12.41
N PRO A 34 -7.39 -1.25 -12.70
CA PRO A 34 -7.25 -2.48 -13.47
C PRO A 34 -6.58 -2.21 -14.82
N HIS A 35 -5.58 -3.02 -15.16
CA HIS A 35 -4.74 -2.86 -16.35
C HIS A 35 -4.24 -4.23 -16.81
N HIS A 36 -3.68 -4.28 -18.02
CA HIS A 36 -3.08 -5.49 -18.58
C HIS A 36 -1.84 -5.93 -17.78
N LEU A 37 -1.59 -7.24 -17.71
CA LEU A 37 -0.44 -7.79 -16.99
C LEU A 37 0.86 -7.57 -17.77
N ALA A 38 0.83 -7.89 -19.06
CA ALA A 38 1.99 -7.78 -19.92
C ALA A 38 1.60 -7.65 -21.39
N ILE A 39 2.51 -7.08 -22.19
CA ILE A 39 2.39 -6.99 -23.64
C ILE A 39 3.64 -7.61 -24.26
N GLY A 40 3.45 -8.57 -25.17
CA GLY A 40 4.53 -9.31 -25.79
C GLY A 40 4.13 -9.89 -27.15
N ALA A 41 4.77 -10.98 -27.54
CA ALA A 41 4.33 -11.83 -28.64
C ALA A 41 4.18 -13.28 -28.17
N GLU A 42 3.28 -14.03 -28.80
CA GLU A 42 3.16 -15.47 -28.53
C GLU A 42 4.10 -16.28 -29.45
N GLN A 43 4.49 -17.46 -28.98
CA GLN A 43 5.15 -18.48 -29.80
C GLN A 43 4.12 -19.15 -30.72
N GLY A 44 3.87 -18.57 -31.91
CA GLY A 44 3.42 -19.30 -33.10
C GLY A 44 2.24 -20.28 -32.96
N ASN A 45 1.24 -20.01 -32.10
CA ASN A 45 0.06 -20.88 -32.02
C ASN A 45 -0.87 -20.68 -33.22
N ILE A 46 -0.87 -19.48 -33.85
CA ILE A 46 -1.59 -19.19 -35.09
C ILE A 46 -0.65 -18.52 -36.09
N ASP A 47 -0.23 -19.28 -37.11
CA ASP A 47 0.83 -18.93 -38.09
C ASP A 47 0.70 -17.55 -38.75
N LYS A 48 -0.52 -16.99 -38.86
CA LYS A 48 -0.80 -15.74 -39.58
C LYS A 48 -1.71 -14.75 -38.83
N TRP A 49 -1.76 -14.81 -37.50
CA TRP A 49 -2.61 -13.91 -36.70
C TRP A 49 -1.85 -13.02 -35.71
N ASP A 50 -0.81 -13.54 -35.04
CA ASP A 50 -0.32 -12.90 -33.82
C ASP A 50 0.78 -11.87 -34.12
N ASP A 51 0.42 -10.61 -34.38
CA ASP A 51 1.41 -9.52 -34.46
C ASP A 51 1.94 -9.18 -33.06
N PHE A 52 1.03 -9.09 -32.08
CA PHE A 52 1.36 -8.98 -30.67
C PHE A 52 0.22 -9.46 -29.78
N VAL A 53 0.53 -9.72 -28.51
CA VAL A 53 -0.38 -10.34 -27.55
C VAL A 53 -0.39 -9.57 -26.24
N ILE A 54 -1.58 -9.38 -25.69
CA ILE A 54 -1.80 -8.75 -24.40
C ILE A 54 -2.28 -9.81 -23.41
N GLU A 55 -1.57 -9.98 -22.30
CA GLU A 55 -1.97 -10.87 -21.21
C GLU A 55 -2.83 -10.09 -20.21
N LYS A 56 -3.99 -10.63 -19.86
CA LYS A 56 -4.91 -10.08 -18.85
C LYS A 56 -4.66 -10.70 -17.47
N ASN A 57 -5.21 -10.06 -16.44
CA ASN A 57 -5.04 -10.46 -15.03
C ASN A 57 -5.71 -11.78 -14.67
N ASP A 58 -6.67 -12.25 -15.48
CA ASP A 58 -7.35 -13.53 -15.30
C ASP A 58 -6.65 -14.69 -16.05
N GLY A 59 -5.46 -14.45 -16.59
CA GLY A 59 -4.68 -15.41 -17.37
C GLY A 59 -5.14 -15.56 -18.82
N SER A 60 -6.17 -14.83 -19.25
CA SER A 60 -6.59 -14.80 -20.66
C SER A 60 -5.69 -13.92 -21.51
N ASN A 61 -5.63 -14.21 -22.82
CA ASN A 61 -4.86 -13.45 -23.78
C ASN A 61 -5.76 -12.75 -24.80
N ILE A 62 -5.32 -11.59 -25.25
CA ILE A 62 -5.85 -10.90 -26.44
C ILE A 62 -4.80 -11.01 -27.54
N TYR A 63 -5.17 -11.66 -28.64
CA TYR A 63 -4.36 -11.86 -29.82
C TYR A 63 -4.67 -10.80 -30.87
N ILE A 64 -3.71 -9.93 -31.15
CA ILE A 64 -3.92 -8.77 -32.01
C ILE A 64 -3.31 -9.03 -33.39
N GLN A 65 -4.16 -8.99 -34.41
CA GLN A 65 -3.78 -8.91 -35.82
C GLN A 65 -4.03 -7.48 -36.29
N ALA A 66 -2.96 -6.77 -36.62
CA ALA A 66 -3.05 -5.43 -37.17
C ALA A 66 -2.91 -5.47 -38.70
N LYS A 67 -3.67 -4.63 -39.40
CA LYS A 67 -3.55 -4.44 -40.85
C LYS A 67 -3.58 -2.94 -41.15
N ARG A 68 -2.43 -2.36 -41.51
CA ARG A 68 -2.27 -0.93 -41.89
C ARG A 68 -3.02 -0.55 -43.18
N GLN A 69 -3.54 -1.51 -43.91
CA GLN A 69 -4.13 -1.34 -45.24
C GLN A 69 -5.08 -0.11 -45.29
N THR A 70 -4.93 0.76 -46.29
CA THR A 70 -5.83 1.91 -46.55
C THR A 70 -6.51 1.84 -47.93
N THR A 71 -6.18 0.83 -48.72
CA THR A 71 -6.78 0.52 -50.02
C THR A 71 -7.44 -0.86 -49.98
N PRO A 72 -8.32 -1.22 -50.93
CA PRO A 72 -8.95 -2.54 -50.95
C PRO A 72 -7.95 -3.70 -50.78
N PHE A 73 -8.26 -4.69 -49.93
CA PHE A 73 -7.46 -5.90 -49.76
C PHE A 73 -7.41 -6.75 -51.05
N SER A 74 -8.51 -6.72 -51.81
CA SER A 74 -8.63 -7.39 -53.09
C SER A 74 -9.80 -6.79 -53.87
N SER A 75 -9.65 -6.67 -55.18
CA SER A 75 -10.72 -6.29 -56.12
C SER A 75 -11.49 -7.50 -56.67
N ASP A 76 -11.24 -8.70 -56.13
CA ASP A 76 -11.90 -9.92 -56.58
C ASP A 76 -13.37 -9.99 -56.14
N ALA A 77 -14.10 -10.90 -56.78
CA ALA A 77 -15.47 -11.20 -56.41
C ALA A 77 -15.57 -11.83 -55.01
N ILE A 78 -16.76 -11.74 -54.42
CA ILE A 78 -17.05 -12.26 -53.08
C ILE A 78 -16.85 -13.78 -52.98
N THR A 79 -17.16 -14.51 -54.05
CA THR A 79 -16.93 -15.97 -54.14
C THR A 79 -15.59 -16.25 -54.80
N ARG A 80 -14.77 -17.09 -54.18
CA ARG A 80 -13.44 -17.45 -54.71
C ARG A 80 -13.57 -18.21 -56.02
N ASP A 81 -13.04 -17.61 -57.09
CA ASP A 81 -13.01 -18.15 -58.43
C ASP A 81 -11.59 -18.57 -58.84
N THR A 82 -11.46 -19.09 -60.07
CA THR A 82 -10.16 -19.49 -60.64
C THR A 82 -9.62 -18.43 -61.59
N TYR A 83 -8.31 -18.40 -61.77
CA TYR A 83 -7.68 -17.52 -62.75
C TYR A 83 -8.21 -17.82 -64.17
N GLY A 84 -8.71 -16.77 -64.83
CA GLY A 84 -9.21 -16.85 -66.21
C GLY A 84 -8.10 -16.94 -67.27
N LYS A 85 -8.50 -17.10 -68.53
CA LYS A 85 -7.61 -17.31 -69.70
C LYS A 85 -6.55 -16.22 -69.94
N GLY A 86 -6.67 -15.05 -69.30
CA GLY A 86 -5.68 -13.96 -69.36
C GLY A 86 -4.38 -14.24 -68.58
N SER A 87 -4.43 -15.08 -67.54
CA SER A 87 -3.26 -15.45 -66.73
C SER A 87 -2.65 -16.75 -67.22
N LYS A 88 -1.92 -16.70 -68.35
CA LYS A 88 -1.42 -17.86 -69.12
C LYS A 88 -0.73 -18.96 -68.30
N LEU A 89 -0.16 -18.64 -67.13
CA LEU A 89 0.57 -19.59 -66.27
C LEU A 89 -0.25 -20.16 -65.10
N ARG A 90 -1.44 -19.64 -64.81
CA ARG A 90 -2.24 -20.00 -63.61
C ARG A 90 -3.69 -20.37 -63.91
N VAL A 91 -4.05 -20.49 -65.20
CA VAL A 91 -5.43 -20.77 -65.63
C VAL A 91 -5.98 -22.02 -64.93
N GLY A 92 -7.14 -21.89 -64.30
CA GLY A 92 -7.80 -22.99 -63.58
C GLY A 92 -7.33 -23.21 -62.14
N GLN A 93 -6.30 -22.51 -61.67
CA GLN A 93 -5.95 -22.47 -60.24
C GLN A 93 -6.84 -21.47 -59.50
N LEU A 94 -7.18 -21.76 -58.24
CA LEU A 94 -7.87 -20.81 -57.38
C LEU A 94 -7.04 -19.54 -57.23
N LYS A 95 -7.71 -18.38 -57.20
CA LYS A 95 -7.02 -17.11 -56.96
C LYS A 95 -6.32 -17.10 -55.60
N ASP A 96 -5.22 -16.36 -55.52
CA ASP A 96 -4.41 -16.27 -54.31
C ASP A 96 -5.17 -15.53 -53.20
N LEU A 97 -4.93 -15.94 -51.95
CA LEU A 97 -5.55 -15.32 -50.80
C LEU A 97 -4.94 -13.92 -50.55
N SER A 98 -5.78 -12.95 -50.19
CA SER A 98 -5.29 -11.67 -49.69
C SER A 98 -4.73 -11.82 -48.26
N PRO A 99 -3.91 -10.88 -47.77
CA PRO A 99 -3.36 -10.95 -46.41
C PRO A 99 -4.43 -11.05 -45.30
N LEU A 100 -5.64 -10.54 -45.53
CA LEU A 100 -6.77 -10.69 -44.60
C LEU A 100 -7.41 -12.07 -44.71
N ASP A 101 -7.56 -12.59 -45.93
CA ASP A 101 -8.10 -13.93 -46.17
C ASP A 101 -7.22 -14.99 -45.47
N GLU A 102 -5.89 -14.86 -45.59
CA GLU A 102 -4.93 -15.77 -44.98
C GLU A 102 -4.98 -15.76 -43.45
N SER A 103 -5.08 -14.58 -42.83
CA SER A 103 -5.18 -14.47 -41.37
C SER A 103 -6.46 -15.14 -40.85
N LEU A 104 -7.61 -14.87 -41.49
CA LEU A 104 -8.89 -15.47 -41.09
C LEU A 104 -8.95 -16.97 -41.40
N GLU A 105 -8.30 -17.44 -42.47
CA GLU A 105 -8.17 -18.87 -42.74
C GLU A 105 -7.37 -19.59 -41.63
N SER A 106 -6.25 -19.00 -41.20
CA SER A 106 -5.47 -19.55 -40.09
C SER A 106 -6.25 -19.57 -38.77
N LEU A 107 -6.99 -18.50 -38.46
CA LEU A 107 -7.84 -18.45 -37.27
C LEU A 107 -8.99 -19.47 -37.35
N GLY A 108 -9.63 -19.63 -38.51
CA GLY A 108 -10.68 -20.64 -38.70
C GLY A 108 -10.17 -22.08 -38.52
N LYS A 109 -8.98 -22.41 -39.05
CA LYS A 109 -8.32 -23.70 -38.81
C LYS A 109 -8.05 -23.94 -37.32
N TRP A 110 -7.60 -22.90 -36.63
CA TRP A 110 -7.32 -22.96 -35.20
C TRP A 110 -8.59 -23.14 -34.36
N ILE A 111 -9.68 -22.42 -34.66
CA ILE A 111 -10.99 -22.55 -33.98
C ILE A 111 -11.54 -23.97 -34.13
N ASN A 112 -11.41 -24.58 -35.31
CA ASN A 112 -11.84 -25.96 -35.53
C ASN A 112 -11.02 -26.99 -34.75
N SER A 113 -9.74 -26.69 -34.48
CA SER A 113 -8.82 -27.61 -33.82
C SER A 113 -8.89 -27.53 -32.29
N ASN A 114 -9.57 -26.52 -31.73
CA ASN A 114 -9.63 -26.25 -30.30
C ASN A 114 -11.06 -26.21 -29.77
N ASP A 115 -11.26 -26.60 -28.51
CA ASP A 115 -12.57 -26.53 -27.85
C ASP A 115 -12.84 -25.13 -27.29
N VAL A 116 -13.21 -24.23 -28.19
CA VAL A 116 -13.52 -22.81 -27.89
C VAL A 116 -14.79 -22.62 -27.05
N ASN A 117 -15.65 -23.64 -26.98
CA ASN A 117 -16.90 -23.58 -26.20
C ASN A 117 -16.70 -24.05 -24.74
N SER A 118 -15.50 -24.50 -24.39
CA SER A 118 -15.19 -24.88 -23.02
C SER A 118 -15.25 -23.65 -22.11
N ALA A 119 -15.82 -23.82 -20.91
CA ALA A 119 -15.89 -22.75 -19.91
C ALA A 119 -14.50 -22.25 -19.44
N ALA A 120 -13.44 -23.00 -19.77
CA ALA A 120 -12.05 -22.65 -19.51
C ALA A 120 -11.45 -21.72 -20.57
N PHE A 121 -12.06 -21.59 -21.75
CA PHE A 121 -11.58 -20.76 -22.84
C PHE A 121 -11.93 -19.28 -22.59
N LYS A 122 -10.93 -18.41 -22.52
CA LYS A 122 -11.11 -16.97 -22.23
C LYS A 122 -10.41 -16.03 -23.20
N HIS A 123 -9.83 -16.57 -24.28
CA HIS A 123 -9.02 -15.78 -25.21
C HIS A 123 -9.88 -14.92 -26.13
N GLU A 124 -9.36 -13.75 -26.51
CA GLU A 124 -9.98 -12.85 -27.48
C GLU A 124 -9.05 -12.64 -28.68
N PHE A 125 -9.63 -12.43 -29.85
CA PHE A 125 -8.89 -12.08 -31.07
C PHE A 125 -9.35 -10.71 -31.53
N TRP A 126 -8.41 -9.79 -31.77
CA TRP A 126 -8.72 -8.46 -32.28
C TRP A 126 -8.14 -8.29 -33.67
N LEU A 127 -8.99 -7.89 -34.61
CA LEU A 127 -8.57 -7.40 -35.91
C LEU A 127 -8.58 -5.87 -35.88
N VAL A 128 -7.41 -5.25 -36.07
CA VAL A 128 -7.23 -3.80 -35.95
C VAL A 128 -6.87 -3.18 -37.29
N LEU A 129 -7.68 -2.22 -37.75
CA LEU A 129 -7.49 -1.49 -39.02
C LEU A 129 -7.65 0.01 -38.83
N PRO A 130 -7.05 0.85 -39.70
CA PRO A 130 -7.19 2.31 -39.60
C PRO A 130 -8.58 2.82 -40.03
N GLU A 131 -9.33 2.07 -40.85
CA GLU A 131 -10.64 2.52 -41.31
C GLU A 131 -11.62 1.34 -41.48
N SER A 132 -12.92 1.57 -41.25
CA SER A 132 -13.95 0.54 -41.48
C SER A 132 -14.45 0.49 -42.93
N SER A 133 -14.16 1.50 -43.74
CA SER A 133 -14.58 1.62 -45.16
C SER A 133 -13.73 0.80 -46.14
N ILE A 134 -12.70 0.12 -45.64
CA ILE A 134 -11.79 -0.66 -46.49
C ILE A 134 -12.54 -1.86 -47.08
N GLU A 135 -12.47 -2.00 -48.40
CA GLU A 135 -13.02 -3.17 -49.09
C GLU A 135 -12.16 -4.42 -48.82
N ILE A 136 -12.82 -5.49 -48.37
CA ILE A 136 -12.29 -6.84 -48.23
C ILE A 136 -12.26 -7.51 -49.62
N LYS A 137 -13.40 -7.43 -50.31
CA LYS A 137 -13.66 -7.87 -51.68
C LYS A 137 -14.54 -6.83 -52.36
N LYS A 138 -14.73 -6.96 -53.68
CA LYS A 138 -15.60 -6.06 -54.44
C LYS A 138 -17.01 -6.01 -53.83
N GLY A 139 -17.41 -4.84 -53.31
CA GLY A 139 -18.73 -4.62 -52.69
C GLY A 139 -18.89 -5.18 -51.27
N LEU A 140 -17.81 -5.60 -50.61
CA LEU A 140 -17.81 -6.06 -49.22
C LEU A 140 -16.74 -5.30 -48.43
N GLU A 141 -17.15 -4.50 -47.46
CA GLU A 141 -16.27 -3.68 -46.63
C GLU A 141 -16.17 -4.20 -45.18
N ILE A 142 -15.11 -3.79 -44.47
CA ILE A 142 -14.90 -4.10 -43.04
C ILE A 142 -16.09 -3.69 -42.18
N ARG A 143 -16.76 -2.56 -42.47
CA ARG A 143 -17.95 -2.12 -41.74
C ARG A 143 -19.08 -3.14 -41.79
N HIS A 144 -19.25 -3.88 -42.88
CA HIS A 144 -20.28 -4.92 -42.97
C HIS A 144 -19.95 -6.07 -42.03
N LEU A 145 -18.67 -6.47 -41.97
CA LEU A 145 -18.22 -7.49 -41.04
C LEU A 145 -18.42 -7.06 -39.58
N ARG A 146 -18.10 -5.80 -39.27
CA ARG A 146 -18.29 -5.21 -37.94
C ARG A 146 -19.77 -5.20 -37.53
N ILE A 147 -20.67 -4.75 -38.40
CA ILE A 147 -22.12 -4.73 -38.12
C ILE A 147 -22.63 -6.15 -37.83
N LEU A 148 -22.22 -7.15 -38.61
CA LEU A 148 -22.62 -8.53 -38.34
C LEU A 148 -22.11 -9.05 -36.99
N PHE A 149 -20.85 -8.75 -36.64
CA PHE A 149 -20.18 -9.29 -35.45
C PHE A 149 -20.52 -8.54 -34.16
N GLU A 150 -20.84 -7.24 -34.24
CA GLU A 150 -21.11 -6.42 -33.06
C GLU A 150 -22.61 -6.13 -32.87
N ASP A 151 -23.36 -5.88 -33.94
CA ASP A 151 -24.76 -5.43 -33.84
C ASP A 151 -25.77 -6.59 -33.95
N HIS A 152 -25.49 -7.57 -34.83
CA HIS A 152 -26.38 -8.71 -35.07
C HIS A 152 -26.07 -9.93 -34.20
N TYR A 153 -24.82 -10.07 -33.75
CA TYR A 153 -24.44 -11.12 -32.82
C TYR A 153 -24.87 -10.80 -31.39
N LYS A 154 -25.58 -11.74 -30.76
CA LYS A 154 -25.82 -11.78 -29.32
C LYS A 154 -25.54 -13.20 -28.83
N SER A 155 -25.35 -13.37 -27.53
CA SER A 155 -25.09 -14.70 -26.93
C SER A 155 -26.17 -15.76 -27.22
N ILE A 156 -27.37 -15.33 -27.62
CA ILE A 156 -28.51 -16.19 -27.97
C ILE A 156 -28.64 -16.48 -29.48
N THR A 157 -27.82 -15.85 -30.34
CA THR A 157 -27.94 -15.97 -31.80
C THR A 157 -27.60 -17.40 -32.25
N THR A 158 -28.48 -18.01 -33.05
CA THR A 158 -28.30 -19.38 -33.57
C THR A 158 -27.93 -19.40 -35.05
N ALA A 159 -27.37 -20.51 -35.53
CA ALA A 159 -27.01 -20.67 -36.94
C ALA A 159 -28.22 -20.51 -37.87
N LYS A 160 -29.41 -20.93 -37.41
CA LYS A 160 -30.67 -20.78 -38.15
C LYS A 160 -31.11 -19.32 -38.28
N ASP A 161 -30.87 -18.51 -37.24
CA ASP A 161 -31.20 -17.09 -37.28
C ASP A 161 -30.30 -16.33 -38.26
N LEU A 162 -29.01 -16.68 -38.31
CA LEU A 162 -28.08 -16.13 -39.29
C LEU A 162 -28.42 -16.56 -40.72
N ASP A 163 -28.87 -17.80 -40.92
CA ASP A 163 -29.33 -18.28 -42.23
C ASP A 163 -30.55 -17.49 -42.71
N ASN A 164 -31.54 -17.26 -41.83
CA ASN A 164 -32.71 -16.42 -42.13
C ASN A 164 -32.32 -14.95 -42.39
N LEU A 165 -31.32 -14.42 -41.67
CA LEU A 165 -30.83 -13.07 -41.89
C LEU A 165 -30.14 -12.97 -43.26
N ALA A 166 -29.31 -13.95 -43.64
CA ALA A 166 -28.59 -13.96 -44.90
C ALA A 166 -29.52 -14.01 -46.12
N VAL A 167 -30.70 -14.62 -46.00
CA VAL A 167 -31.73 -14.58 -47.06
C VAL A 167 -32.23 -13.15 -47.32
N ASN A 168 -32.29 -12.30 -46.30
CA ASN A 168 -32.89 -10.97 -46.37
C ASN A 168 -31.86 -9.83 -46.42
N ASP A 169 -30.63 -10.08 -45.97
CA ASP A 169 -29.54 -9.12 -45.97
C ASP A 169 -28.37 -9.58 -46.86
N ASN A 170 -28.18 -8.88 -47.97
CA ASN A 170 -27.11 -9.17 -48.92
C ASN A 170 -25.73 -9.00 -48.30
N GLY A 171 -25.56 -8.12 -47.30
CA GLY A 171 -24.29 -7.95 -46.58
C GLY A 171 -23.88 -9.22 -45.83
N THR A 172 -24.81 -9.77 -45.04
CA THR A 172 -24.65 -11.02 -44.30
C THR A 172 -24.38 -12.22 -45.22
N GLN A 173 -25.12 -12.33 -46.34
CA GLN A 173 -24.87 -13.38 -47.34
C GLN A 173 -23.48 -13.25 -47.98
N ASN A 174 -23.04 -12.03 -48.26
CA ASN A 174 -21.71 -11.80 -48.83
C ASN A 174 -20.59 -12.17 -47.85
N ILE A 175 -20.77 -11.87 -46.56
CA ILE A 175 -19.82 -12.28 -45.51
C ILE A 175 -19.75 -13.81 -45.42
N TYR A 176 -20.89 -14.50 -45.42
CA TYR A 176 -20.94 -15.97 -45.43
C TYR A 176 -20.18 -16.56 -46.61
N ASN A 177 -20.49 -16.09 -47.82
CA ASN A 177 -19.87 -16.55 -49.06
C ASN A 177 -18.35 -16.30 -49.04
N TRP A 178 -17.93 -15.15 -48.55
CA TRP A 178 -16.52 -14.81 -48.42
C TRP A 178 -15.79 -15.71 -47.42
N LEU A 179 -16.26 -15.79 -46.17
CA LEU A 179 -15.65 -16.61 -45.12
C LEU A 179 -15.58 -18.08 -45.54
N ARG A 180 -16.60 -18.61 -46.20
CA ARG A 180 -16.64 -20.00 -46.65
C ARG A 180 -15.66 -20.29 -47.79
N THR A 181 -15.63 -19.42 -48.81
CA THR A 181 -14.90 -19.73 -50.06
C THR A 181 -13.47 -19.21 -50.10
N TRP A 182 -13.18 -18.13 -49.36
CA TRP A 182 -11.83 -17.57 -49.25
C TRP A 182 -11.14 -17.98 -47.95
N CYS A 183 -11.84 -17.99 -46.82
CA CYS A 183 -11.24 -18.22 -45.50
C CYS A 183 -11.45 -19.64 -44.94
N GLY A 184 -12.08 -20.55 -45.68
CA GLY A 184 -12.19 -21.96 -45.28
C GLY A 184 -13.10 -22.26 -44.08
N PHE A 185 -14.05 -21.38 -43.77
CA PHE A 185 -15.11 -21.68 -42.80
C PHE A 185 -16.11 -22.69 -43.39
N ASN A 186 -16.69 -23.56 -42.56
CA ASN A 186 -17.49 -24.69 -43.05
C ASN A 186 -18.96 -24.28 -43.23
N ASP A 187 -19.53 -23.69 -42.18
CA ASP A 187 -20.94 -23.38 -41.99
C ASP A 187 -21.12 -22.23 -40.98
N TRP A 188 -22.38 -21.90 -40.69
CA TRP A 188 -22.73 -20.87 -39.72
C TRP A 188 -22.34 -21.19 -38.29
N ASP A 189 -22.29 -22.47 -37.89
CA ASP A 189 -21.83 -22.86 -36.55
C ASP A 189 -20.35 -22.57 -36.36
N HIS A 190 -19.53 -22.81 -37.39
CA HIS A 190 -18.12 -22.44 -37.39
C HIS A 190 -17.95 -20.90 -37.37
N ILE A 191 -18.75 -20.15 -38.14
CA ILE A 191 -18.71 -18.68 -38.14
C ILE A 191 -19.19 -18.10 -36.81
N LEU A 192 -20.20 -18.69 -36.17
CA LEU A 192 -20.67 -18.26 -34.85
C LEU A 192 -19.55 -18.35 -33.82
N LYS A 193 -18.77 -19.43 -33.81
CA LYS A 193 -17.58 -19.56 -32.96
C LYS A 193 -16.59 -18.42 -33.19
N LEU A 194 -16.33 -18.06 -34.45
CA LEU A 194 -15.51 -16.89 -34.77
C LEU A 194 -16.11 -15.59 -34.21
N MET A 195 -17.43 -15.38 -34.36
CA MET A 195 -18.12 -14.19 -33.86
C MET A 195 -18.06 -14.04 -32.33
N GLN A 196 -17.98 -15.14 -31.57
CA GLN A 196 -17.84 -15.07 -30.11
C GLN A 196 -16.46 -14.54 -29.68
N LEU A 197 -15.44 -14.75 -30.51
CA LEU A 197 -14.03 -14.55 -30.14
C LEU A 197 -13.40 -13.32 -30.82
N LEU A 198 -13.82 -13.00 -32.04
CA LEU A 198 -13.25 -11.94 -32.86
C LEU A 198 -13.93 -10.58 -32.59
N LYS A 199 -13.12 -9.57 -32.27
CA LYS A 199 -13.54 -8.17 -32.19
C LYS A 199 -12.87 -7.36 -33.29
N ILE A 200 -13.61 -6.43 -33.91
CA ILE A 200 -13.10 -5.62 -35.02
C ILE A 200 -12.94 -4.19 -34.54
N LYS A 201 -11.69 -3.73 -34.44
CA LYS A 201 -11.38 -2.39 -33.96
C LYS A 201 -10.93 -1.52 -35.11
N SER A 202 -11.55 -0.35 -35.21
CA SER A 202 -11.04 0.72 -36.06
C SER A 202 -10.26 1.71 -35.22
N THR A 203 -8.97 1.83 -35.53
CA THR A 203 -8.05 2.83 -34.97
C THR A 203 -7.81 3.93 -36.00
N ARG A 204 -6.85 4.82 -35.77
CA ARG A 204 -6.47 5.88 -36.72
C ARG A 204 -5.11 5.56 -37.35
N LEU A 205 -4.60 6.44 -38.21
CA LEU A 205 -3.24 6.34 -38.74
C LEU A 205 -2.18 6.62 -37.67
N GLU A 206 -0.92 6.29 -37.96
CA GLU A 206 0.19 6.33 -37.00
C GLU A 206 0.39 7.70 -36.35
N SER A 207 0.29 8.78 -37.14
CA SER A 207 0.44 10.16 -36.66
C SER A 207 -0.63 10.55 -35.65
N GLU A 208 -1.85 10.08 -35.83
CA GLU A 208 -2.95 10.37 -34.90
C GLU A 208 -2.87 9.48 -33.66
N ILE A 209 -2.44 8.22 -33.81
CA ILE A 209 -2.21 7.32 -32.67
C ILE A 209 -1.16 7.92 -31.74
N ILE A 210 -0.04 8.43 -32.28
CA ILE A 210 1.01 9.01 -31.45
C ILE A 210 0.55 10.30 -30.77
N ASP A 211 -0.25 11.12 -31.45
CA ASP A 211 -0.82 12.33 -30.86
C ASP A 211 -1.78 12.01 -29.70
N ASP A 212 -2.66 11.01 -29.87
CA ASP A 212 -3.54 10.50 -28.81
C ASP A 212 -2.69 10.05 -27.60
N VAL A 213 -1.66 9.23 -27.84
CA VAL A 213 -0.77 8.73 -26.79
C VAL A 213 -0.07 9.85 -26.04
N LYS A 214 0.45 10.84 -26.76
CA LYS A 214 1.13 11.99 -26.14
C LYS A 214 0.17 12.77 -25.27
N GLU A 215 -1.04 13.03 -25.73
CA GLU A 215 -2.05 13.75 -24.95
C GLU A 215 -2.46 12.97 -23.71
N ASP A 216 -2.64 11.65 -23.79
CA ASP A 216 -2.96 10.79 -22.65
C ASP A 216 -1.83 10.80 -21.61
N LEU A 217 -0.58 10.58 -22.03
CA LEU A 217 0.59 10.57 -21.14
C LEU A 217 0.83 11.94 -20.47
N LYS A 218 0.66 13.03 -21.23
CA LYS A 218 0.82 14.42 -20.79
C LYS A 218 -0.24 14.84 -19.77
N LYS A 219 -1.49 14.46 -20.01
CA LYS A 219 -2.62 14.84 -19.16
C LYS A 219 -2.59 14.13 -17.82
N ASP A 220 -2.11 12.88 -17.81
CA ASP A 220 -2.39 11.97 -16.71
C ASP A 220 -1.22 11.66 -15.79
N ILE A 221 0.03 11.56 -16.28
CA ILE A 221 1.13 10.98 -15.48
C ILE A 221 2.51 11.61 -15.67
N PHE A 222 2.85 12.15 -16.84
CA PHE A 222 4.21 12.62 -17.15
C PHE A 222 4.27 14.13 -17.40
N GLN A 223 5.45 14.72 -17.13
CA GLN A 223 5.68 16.13 -17.35
C GLN A 223 5.48 16.49 -18.83
N PRO A 224 4.63 17.47 -19.18
CA PRO A 224 4.27 17.77 -20.57
C PRO A 224 5.46 17.97 -21.52
N ILE A 225 6.53 18.59 -21.03
CA ILE A 225 7.75 18.91 -21.81
C ILE A 225 8.58 17.65 -22.12
N MET A 226 8.44 16.60 -21.31
CA MET A 226 9.23 15.37 -21.42
C MET A 226 8.51 14.26 -22.17
N VAL A 227 7.25 14.45 -22.58
CA VAL A 227 6.43 13.37 -23.15
C VAL A 227 7.00 12.83 -24.45
N ASP A 228 7.54 13.68 -25.34
CA ASP A 228 8.21 13.21 -26.55
C ASP A 228 9.38 12.26 -26.21
N LYS A 229 10.17 12.63 -25.20
CA LYS A 229 11.28 11.81 -24.70
C LYS A 229 10.76 10.50 -24.08
N VAL A 230 9.68 10.54 -23.31
CA VAL A 230 9.04 9.35 -22.73
C VAL A 230 8.57 8.40 -23.82
N CYS A 231 7.89 8.89 -24.85
CA CYS A 231 7.47 8.07 -26.00
C CYS A 231 8.69 7.43 -26.69
N SER A 232 9.76 8.20 -26.92
CA SER A 232 11.00 7.66 -27.48
C SER A 232 11.61 6.57 -26.58
N LEU A 233 11.61 6.75 -25.26
CA LEU A 233 12.11 5.75 -24.31
C LEU A 233 11.24 4.49 -24.29
N ILE A 234 9.91 4.60 -24.40
CA ILE A 234 9.03 3.44 -24.52
C ILE A 234 9.33 2.68 -25.83
N PHE A 235 9.50 3.39 -26.95
CA PHE A 235 9.90 2.76 -28.21
C PHE A 235 11.27 2.08 -28.10
N SER A 236 12.28 2.76 -27.55
CA SER A 236 13.58 2.16 -27.27
C SER A 236 13.45 0.94 -26.37
N TYR A 237 12.62 0.99 -25.33
CA TYR A 237 12.37 -0.15 -24.45
C TYR A 237 11.75 -1.34 -25.19
N MET A 238 10.82 -1.10 -26.12
CA MET A 238 10.25 -2.12 -27.02
C MET A 238 11.33 -2.69 -27.96
N GLU A 239 12.28 -1.87 -28.40
CA GLU A 239 13.36 -2.24 -29.32
C GLU A 239 14.64 -2.78 -28.65
N GLU A 240 14.87 -2.57 -27.36
CA GLU A 240 16.09 -2.95 -26.65
C GLU A 240 15.89 -4.17 -25.75
N ASN A 241 14.68 -4.36 -25.18
CA ASN A 241 14.34 -5.56 -24.37
C ASN A 241 14.04 -6.78 -25.25
N GLN A 242 14.87 -6.93 -26.26
CA GLN A 242 14.75 -7.82 -27.38
C GLN A 242 15.33 -9.23 -27.11
N THR A 243 15.28 -9.72 -25.88
CA THR A 243 15.77 -11.07 -25.52
C THR A 243 14.66 -12.13 -25.66
N PHE A 244 15.01 -13.42 -25.71
CA PHE A 244 14.07 -14.51 -26.04
C PHE A 244 12.93 -14.74 -25.02
N ALA A 245 12.92 -14.07 -23.86
CA ALA A 245 12.07 -14.44 -22.71
C ALA A 245 11.33 -13.29 -22.00
N GLY A 246 11.30 -12.06 -22.54
CA GLY A 246 10.72 -10.90 -21.84
C GLY A 246 9.47 -10.31 -22.51
N ALA A 247 8.36 -10.22 -21.77
CA ALA A 247 7.21 -9.38 -22.13
C ALA A 247 7.29 -8.04 -21.38
N ILE A 248 6.74 -6.98 -21.97
CA ILE A 248 6.74 -5.64 -21.38
C ILE A 248 5.75 -5.61 -20.22
N ARG A 249 6.24 -5.29 -19.03
CA ARG A 249 5.45 -5.17 -17.81
C ARG A 249 5.44 -3.74 -17.30
N PRO A 250 4.33 -3.28 -16.70
CA PRO A 250 4.17 -1.88 -16.34
C PRO A 250 5.13 -1.43 -15.24
N ARG A 251 5.46 -2.27 -14.24
CA ARG A 251 6.41 -1.90 -13.17
C ARG A 251 7.81 -1.68 -13.69
N GLN A 252 8.31 -2.61 -14.50
CA GLN A 252 9.65 -2.54 -15.08
C GLN A 252 9.79 -1.30 -15.98
N LEU A 253 8.77 -1.03 -16.80
CA LEU A 253 8.76 0.17 -17.62
C LEU A 253 8.66 1.45 -16.77
N LEU A 254 7.81 1.46 -15.73
CA LEU A 254 7.68 2.61 -14.85
C LEU A 254 8.97 2.90 -14.08
N PHE A 255 9.76 1.88 -13.74
CA PHE A 255 11.08 2.07 -13.14
C PHE A 255 11.98 2.90 -14.04
N GLU A 256 12.08 2.57 -15.33
CA GLU A 256 12.89 3.33 -16.31
C GLU A 256 12.37 4.77 -16.50
N LEU A 257 11.05 4.96 -16.39
CA LEU A 257 10.40 6.26 -16.63
C LEU A 257 10.20 7.11 -15.38
N ARG A 258 10.60 6.63 -14.19
CA ARG A 258 10.21 7.21 -12.90
C ARG A 258 10.61 8.68 -12.70
N GLU A 259 11.68 9.12 -13.36
CA GLU A 259 12.23 10.49 -13.25
C GLU A 259 11.42 11.53 -14.04
N TYR A 260 10.57 11.08 -14.98
CA TYR A 260 9.75 11.95 -15.82
C TYR A 260 8.34 12.15 -15.28
N LEU A 261 7.98 11.44 -14.21
CA LEU A 261 6.66 11.52 -13.60
C LEU A 261 6.38 12.94 -13.08
N LEU A 262 5.12 13.31 -13.13
CA LEU A 262 4.63 14.53 -12.50
C LEU A 262 4.84 14.47 -10.98
N PRO A 263 5.34 15.55 -10.33
CA PRO A 263 5.63 15.55 -8.89
C PRO A 263 4.41 15.32 -7.99
N ASP A 264 3.22 15.68 -8.45
CA ASP A 264 1.95 15.55 -7.74
C ASP A 264 1.30 14.17 -7.90
N ILE A 265 1.87 13.28 -8.71
CA ILE A 265 1.36 11.92 -8.87
C ILE A 265 1.53 11.15 -7.56
N ALA A 266 0.39 10.71 -7.03
CA ALA A 266 0.35 9.96 -5.81
C ALA A 266 1.04 8.60 -5.97
N ARG A 267 1.99 8.31 -5.09
CA ARG A 267 2.55 6.96 -4.95
C ARG A 267 1.67 6.15 -4.02
N TRP A 268 1.25 4.97 -4.46
CA TRP A 268 0.29 4.16 -3.73
C TRP A 268 0.83 2.76 -3.38
N THR A 269 0.36 2.23 -2.26
CA THR A 269 0.50 0.83 -1.87
C THR A 269 -0.90 0.29 -1.55
N LEU A 270 -1.26 -0.86 -2.10
CA LEU A 270 -2.50 -1.58 -1.86
C LEU A 270 -2.24 -2.85 -1.06
N PHE A 271 -3.05 -3.04 -0.03
CA PHE A 271 -3.21 -4.31 0.67
C PHE A 271 -4.61 -4.85 0.41
N GLN A 272 -4.71 -5.98 -0.27
CA GLN A 272 -5.97 -6.66 -0.56
C GLN A 272 -6.04 -7.97 0.22
N ASN A 273 -7.17 -8.20 0.86
CA ASN A 273 -7.42 -9.38 1.67
C ASN A 273 -8.56 -10.21 1.09
N ASP A 274 -8.31 -11.49 0.79
CA ASP A 274 -9.30 -12.43 0.29
C ASP A 274 -9.84 -13.39 1.36
N ARG A 275 -9.74 -12.98 2.64
CA ARG A 275 -10.06 -13.66 3.91
C ARG A 275 -8.93 -14.50 4.47
N THR A 276 -8.17 -15.18 3.62
CA THR A 276 -7.10 -16.11 4.06
C THR A 276 -5.72 -15.66 3.65
N THR A 277 -5.61 -14.95 2.52
CA THR A 277 -4.35 -14.49 1.97
C THR A 277 -4.36 -12.97 1.84
N TRP A 278 -3.16 -12.40 1.91
CA TRP A 278 -2.93 -10.99 1.66
C TRP A 278 -2.17 -10.82 0.36
N HIS A 279 -2.66 -9.90 -0.47
CA HIS A 279 -2.04 -9.50 -1.71
C HIS A 279 -1.56 -8.07 -1.60
N ILE A 280 -0.32 -7.82 -2.02
CA ILE A 280 0.32 -6.52 -1.88
C ILE A 280 0.79 -6.05 -3.25
N SER A 281 0.35 -4.86 -3.65
CA SER A 281 0.72 -4.21 -4.90
C SER A 281 1.00 -2.74 -4.65
N GLY A 282 1.70 -2.07 -5.56
CA GLY A 282 1.98 -0.64 -5.41
C GLY A 282 3.10 -0.14 -6.30
N ILE A 283 3.38 1.15 -6.18
CA ILE A 283 4.42 1.86 -6.92
C ILE A 283 5.36 2.66 -6.00
N ASN A 284 5.39 2.34 -4.71
CA ASN A 284 6.37 2.90 -3.78
C ASN A 284 7.70 2.18 -3.90
N ASP A 285 7.69 0.86 -4.14
CA ASP A 285 8.89 0.07 -4.40
C ASP A 285 9.00 -0.29 -5.89
N LEU A 286 9.63 0.61 -6.67
CA LEU A 286 9.82 0.44 -8.11
C LEU A 286 11.17 -0.19 -8.49
N LYS A 287 11.97 -0.72 -7.56
CA LYS A 287 13.29 -1.25 -7.93
C LYS A 287 13.19 -2.45 -8.88
N ASP A 288 14.19 -2.59 -9.76
CA ASP A 288 14.38 -3.79 -10.58
C ASP A 288 14.81 -4.99 -9.71
N ASN A 289 13.82 -5.63 -9.08
CA ASN A 289 13.95 -6.92 -8.42
C ASN A 289 12.58 -7.61 -8.38
N THR A 290 12.55 -8.85 -7.88
CA THR A 290 11.34 -9.65 -7.77
C THR A 290 10.48 -9.33 -6.53
N GLU A 291 10.95 -8.47 -5.64
CA GLU A 291 10.26 -8.13 -4.40
C GLU A 291 9.36 -6.90 -4.59
N ILE A 292 8.06 -7.09 -4.38
CA ILE A 292 7.07 -6.02 -4.48
C ILE A 292 6.81 -5.46 -3.08
N GLU A 293 6.86 -4.11 -2.98
CA GLU A 293 6.43 -3.33 -1.82
C GLU A 293 7.06 -3.80 -0.49
N ARG A 294 8.39 -3.79 -0.43
CA ARG A 294 9.12 -4.21 0.79
C ARG A 294 8.84 -3.27 1.96
N PRO A 295 8.66 -3.78 3.19
CA PRO A 295 8.47 -2.97 4.39
C PRO A 295 9.48 -1.83 4.57
N SER A 296 10.77 -2.11 4.29
CA SER A 296 11.88 -1.15 4.41
C SER A 296 11.84 0.01 3.41
N VAL A 297 11.01 -0.09 2.38
CA VAL A 297 10.80 0.97 1.39
C VAL A 297 9.47 1.66 1.63
N ILE A 298 8.39 0.89 1.83
CA ILE A 298 7.04 1.45 1.95
C ILE A 298 6.83 2.23 3.23
N VAL A 299 7.40 1.79 4.36
CA VAL A 299 7.20 2.50 5.63
C VAL A 299 7.87 3.88 5.58
N PRO A 300 9.17 4.04 5.25
CA PRO A 300 9.74 5.38 5.11
C PRO A 300 9.00 6.25 4.09
N ALA A 301 8.59 5.66 2.95
CA ALA A 301 7.90 6.38 1.89
C ALA A 301 6.54 6.94 2.34
N LEU A 302 5.73 6.12 3.03
CA LEU A 302 4.37 6.47 3.45
C LEU A 302 4.31 7.28 4.74
N TRP A 303 5.23 7.02 5.69
CA TRP A 303 5.08 7.49 7.07
C TRP A 303 5.82 8.81 7.36
N THR A 304 6.99 9.04 6.73
CA THR A 304 7.85 10.18 7.07
C THR A 304 7.51 11.44 6.26
N SER A 305 7.77 12.63 6.79
CA SER A 305 7.52 13.89 6.06
C SER A 305 8.53 14.20 4.95
N GLY A 306 9.54 13.34 4.75
CA GLY A 306 10.63 13.58 3.78
C GLY A 306 10.25 13.36 2.32
N ASN A 307 9.07 12.80 2.05
CA ASN A 307 8.58 12.57 0.69
C ASN A 307 7.67 13.74 0.26
N PRO A 308 8.08 14.53 -0.76
CA PRO A 308 7.28 15.67 -1.23
C PRO A 308 6.04 15.24 -2.03
N ASN A 309 5.99 13.99 -2.51
CA ASN A 309 4.91 13.52 -3.37
C ASN A 309 3.66 13.19 -2.55
N ALA A 310 2.49 13.26 -3.18
CA ALA A 310 1.27 12.70 -2.62
C ALA A 310 1.43 11.18 -2.41
N ARG A 311 0.80 10.66 -1.36
CA ARG A 311 0.96 9.25 -0.97
C ARG A 311 -0.37 8.66 -0.55
N GLU A 312 -0.59 7.42 -0.97
CA GLU A 312 -1.85 6.72 -0.71
C GLU A 312 -1.59 5.32 -0.16
N LEU A 313 -2.24 5.01 0.95
CA LEU A 313 -2.41 3.65 1.43
C LEU A 313 -3.82 3.20 1.08
N LYS A 314 -3.92 2.16 0.26
CA LYS A 314 -5.18 1.54 -0.15
C LYS A 314 -5.34 0.22 0.60
N ILE A 315 -6.51 -0.03 1.17
CA ILE A 315 -6.82 -1.26 1.88
C ILE A 315 -8.16 -1.82 1.38
N GLU A 316 -8.09 -2.97 0.73
CA GLU A 316 -9.25 -3.70 0.23
C GLU A 316 -9.54 -4.91 1.14
N GLY A 317 -10.74 -4.90 1.72
CA GLY A 317 -11.21 -5.91 2.67
C GLY A 317 -11.55 -5.32 4.05
N ALA A 318 -12.29 -6.10 4.82
CA ALA A 318 -12.61 -5.79 6.21
C ALA A 318 -11.38 -5.96 7.11
N CYS A 319 -11.36 -5.22 8.21
CA CYS A 319 -10.36 -5.43 9.26
C CYS A 319 -10.56 -6.80 9.91
N ILE A 320 -9.53 -7.66 9.90
CA ILE A 320 -9.58 -8.95 10.58
C ILE A 320 -9.11 -8.79 12.04
N GLU A 321 -9.95 -9.18 12.98
CA GLU A 321 -9.57 -9.22 14.40
C GLU A 321 -8.43 -10.21 14.64
N ASN A 322 -7.47 -9.82 15.49
CA ASN A 322 -6.30 -10.63 15.85
C ASN A 322 -5.37 -11.03 14.68
N CYS A 323 -5.51 -10.39 13.51
CA CYS A 323 -4.56 -10.53 12.40
C CYS A 323 -3.38 -9.57 12.58
N CYS A 324 -2.15 -10.09 12.53
CA CYS A 324 -0.90 -9.33 12.66
C CYS A 324 -0.73 -8.28 11.54
N VAL A 325 -1.12 -8.63 10.30
CA VAL A 325 -1.11 -7.68 9.17
C VAL A 325 -2.09 -6.55 9.41
N SER A 326 -3.33 -6.86 9.83
CA SER A 326 -4.34 -5.82 10.12
C SER A 326 -3.87 -4.87 11.23
N GLN A 327 -3.29 -5.38 12.32
CA GLN A 327 -2.72 -4.55 13.38
C GLN A 327 -1.59 -3.64 12.88
N SER A 328 -0.76 -4.15 11.97
CA SER A 328 0.33 -3.37 11.38
C SER A 328 -0.17 -2.28 10.44
N LEU A 329 -1.22 -2.56 9.66
CA LEU A 329 -1.89 -1.57 8.82
C LEU A 329 -2.62 -0.49 9.64
N MET A 330 -3.23 -0.86 10.78
CA MET A 330 -3.78 0.13 11.71
C MET A 330 -2.71 1.11 12.17
N ARG A 331 -1.56 0.60 12.62
CA ARG A 331 -0.46 1.46 13.09
C ARG A 331 0.08 2.34 11.97
N LEU A 332 0.28 1.77 10.78
CA LEU A 332 0.74 2.52 9.60
C LEU A 332 -0.23 3.66 9.25
N SER A 333 -1.53 3.46 9.46
CA SER A 333 -2.58 4.46 9.21
C SER A 333 -2.64 5.58 10.25
N LEU A 334 -2.14 5.36 11.48
CA LEU A 334 -2.34 6.28 12.61
C LEU A 334 -1.36 7.44 12.68
N HIS A 335 -0.12 7.23 12.25
CA HIS A 335 1.00 8.17 12.43
C HIS A 335 1.65 8.81 11.19
N PRO A 336 1.09 8.74 9.97
CA PRO A 336 1.72 9.36 8.80
C PRO A 336 1.79 10.88 8.96
N GLN A 337 2.87 11.49 8.49
CA GLN A 337 3.05 12.96 8.47
C GLN A 337 2.92 13.52 7.05
N GLY A 338 2.36 14.72 6.89
CA GLY A 338 2.26 15.43 5.61
C GLY A 338 1.04 15.02 4.76
N LEU A 339 1.14 15.20 3.44
CA LEU A 339 0.08 14.82 2.50
C LEU A 339 0.05 13.28 2.36
N PHE A 340 -0.94 12.65 2.98
CA PHE A 340 -1.15 11.22 2.97
C PHE A 340 -2.66 10.91 2.99
N GLY A 341 -3.10 10.04 2.08
CA GLY A 341 -4.47 9.56 2.00
C GLY A 341 -4.59 8.09 2.37
N ILE A 342 -5.63 7.73 3.11
CA ILE A 342 -5.98 6.33 3.38
C ILE A 342 -7.31 6.06 2.70
N ILE A 343 -7.37 5.03 1.88
CA ILE A 343 -8.58 4.64 1.16
C ILE A 343 -8.91 3.19 1.51
N CYS A 344 -10.06 2.97 2.13
CA CYS A 344 -10.50 1.65 2.55
C CYS A 344 -11.80 1.26 1.82
N SER A 345 -11.95 -0.01 1.49
CA SER A 345 -13.23 -0.53 0.99
C SER A 345 -14.28 -0.62 2.11
N ASP A 346 -13.89 -1.03 3.33
CA ASP A 346 -14.75 -1.16 4.52
C ASP A 346 -14.33 -0.18 5.62
N LYS A 347 -14.54 1.11 5.36
CA LYS A 347 -14.17 2.19 6.28
C LYS A 347 -14.69 1.99 7.73
N PRO A 348 -15.98 1.67 7.98
CA PRO A 348 -16.49 1.53 9.35
C PRO A 348 -15.80 0.43 10.15
N SER A 349 -15.46 -0.70 9.51
CA SER A 349 -14.73 -1.79 10.17
C SER A 349 -13.36 -1.34 10.68
N TRP A 350 -12.59 -0.64 9.83
CA TRP A 350 -11.28 -0.11 10.19
C TRP A 350 -11.34 0.98 11.26
N GLU A 351 -12.25 1.95 11.15
CA GLU A 351 -12.41 3.02 12.16
C GLU A 351 -12.78 2.46 13.53
N ASN A 352 -13.74 1.53 13.60
CA ASN A 352 -14.15 0.90 14.85
C ASN A 352 -13.03 0.07 15.47
N ALA A 353 -12.30 -0.71 14.66
CA ALA A 353 -11.20 -1.53 15.15
C ALA A 353 -10.06 -0.66 15.71
N ILE A 354 -9.68 0.42 15.00
CA ILE A 354 -8.68 1.39 15.46
C ILE A 354 -9.14 2.03 16.78
N LYS A 355 -10.37 2.53 16.84
CA LYS A 355 -10.92 3.18 18.05
C LYS A 355 -10.95 2.22 19.24
N ASN A 356 -11.37 0.98 19.03
CA ASN A 356 -11.44 -0.03 20.09
C ASN A 356 -10.07 -0.45 20.63
N LYS A 357 -9.08 -0.62 19.73
CA LYS A 357 -7.72 -1.04 20.08
C LYS A 357 -6.84 0.07 20.64
N THR A 358 -7.11 1.32 20.30
CA THR A 358 -6.43 2.50 20.90
C THR A 358 -7.18 3.05 22.12
N GLY A 359 -8.44 2.64 22.31
CA GLY A 359 -9.34 3.16 23.35
C GLY A 359 -9.80 4.60 23.11
N GLY A 360 -9.69 5.06 21.86
CA GLY A 360 -10.18 6.36 21.41
C GLY A 360 -9.15 7.48 21.38
N THR A 361 -7.91 7.24 21.83
CA THR A 361 -6.83 8.25 21.84
C THR A 361 -5.47 7.62 21.56
N LEU A 362 -4.55 8.38 20.96
CA LEU A 362 -3.14 8.01 20.83
C LEU A 362 -2.33 8.45 22.06
N GLY A 363 -2.89 9.37 22.85
CA GLY A 363 -2.35 9.84 24.11
C GLY A 363 -1.98 11.31 24.15
N LEU A 364 -2.11 12.03 23.04
CA LEU A 364 -1.76 13.45 22.94
C LEU A 364 -2.96 14.33 23.26
N LEU A 365 -4.09 14.04 22.62
CA LEU A 365 -5.32 14.80 22.72
C LEU A 365 -6.52 13.87 22.85
N LYS A 366 -7.63 14.43 23.34
CA LYS A 366 -8.91 13.72 23.43
C LYS A 366 -9.45 13.29 22.05
N ASN A 367 -9.15 14.05 21.00
CA ASN A 367 -9.67 13.87 19.65
C ASN A 367 -8.58 13.44 18.64
N ASP A 368 -7.54 12.73 19.08
CA ASP A 368 -6.42 12.27 18.23
C ASP A 368 -6.84 11.53 16.96
N LEU A 369 -8.00 10.87 17.00
CA LEU A 369 -8.53 10.05 15.91
C LEU A 369 -9.45 10.82 14.94
N ASP A 370 -9.89 12.03 15.30
CA ASP A 370 -10.83 12.81 14.46
C ASP A 370 -10.17 13.30 13.16
N ASP A 371 -8.85 13.51 13.19
CA ASP A 371 -8.06 13.91 12.03
C ASP A 371 -7.67 12.74 11.11
N LEU A 372 -8.05 11.50 11.44
CA LEU A 372 -7.78 10.34 10.58
C LEU A 372 -8.63 10.42 9.32
N ARG A 373 -8.01 10.83 8.21
CA ARG A 373 -8.64 10.92 6.89
C ARG A 373 -8.72 9.55 6.22
N ILE A 374 -9.50 8.63 6.81
CA ILE A 374 -9.88 7.37 6.16
C ILE A 374 -11.05 7.67 5.23
N LEU A 375 -10.80 7.55 3.92
CA LEU A 375 -11.78 7.69 2.86
C LEU A 375 -12.36 6.33 2.51
N GLY A 376 -13.66 6.29 2.20
CA GLY A 376 -14.31 5.12 1.61
C GLY A 376 -14.25 5.15 0.08
N GLY A 377 -14.71 4.09 -0.56
CA GLY A 377 -14.94 4.08 -2.02
C GLY A 377 -13.86 3.40 -2.84
N LEU A 378 -13.05 2.53 -2.23
CA LEU A 378 -12.17 1.65 -3.00
C LEU A 378 -13.01 0.62 -3.75
N ASN A 379 -13.08 0.73 -5.07
CA ASN A 379 -13.66 -0.31 -5.92
C ASN A 379 -12.73 -1.53 -5.89
N GLN A 380 -13.29 -2.74 -5.86
CA GLN A 380 -12.51 -3.97 -5.93
C GLN A 380 -11.67 -3.96 -7.22
N SER A 381 -10.36 -4.00 -7.10
CA SER A 381 -9.46 -3.97 -8.23
C SER A 381 -8.53 -5.18 -8.23
N THR A 382 -8.57 -5.94 -9.31
CA THR A 382 -7.61 -7.04 -9.53
C THR A 382 -6.33 -6.44 -10.09
N HIS A 383 -5.31 -6.35 -9.25
CA HIS A 383 -3.98 -5.90 -9.66
C HIS A 383 -3.14 -7.07 -10.17
N SER A 384 -2.46 -6.82 -11.28
CA SER A 384 -1.75 -7.80 -12.09
C SER A 384 -0.45 -8.27 -11.42
N GLU A 385 0.34 -7.32 -10.93
CA GLU A 385 1.57 -7.57 -10.19
C GLU A 385 1.35 -7.42 -8.70
N LYS A 386 1.37 -8.55 -7.99
CA LYS A 386 1.13 -8.63 -6.56
C LYS A 386 2.11 -9.59 -5.90
N LYS A 387 2.54 -9.26 -4.69
CA LYS A 387 3.14 -10.20 -3.75
C LYS A 387 2.01 -10.87 -2.98
N GLU A 388 1.95 -12.19 -3.04
CA GLU A 388 1.00 -12.99 -2.27
C GLU A 388 1.65 -13.45 -0.96
N LEU A 389 0.91 -13.32 0.14
CA LEU A 389 1.24 -13.84 1.46
C LEU A 389 0.20 -14.92 1.80
N ALA A 390 0.43 -16.13 1.29
CA ALA A 390 -0.51 -17.23 1.40
C ALA A 390 -0.40 -17.94 2.76
N ALA A 391 0.82 -18.09 3.28
CA ALA A 391 1.05 -18.79 4.54
C ALA A 391 0.98 -17.84 5.75
N ILE A 392 0.47 -18.33 6.88
CA ILE A 392 0.41 -17.56 8.15
C ILE A 392 1.80 -17.07 8.56
N GLY A 393 2.83 -17.91 8.44
CA GLY A 393 4.21 -17.51 8.78
C GLY A 393 4.75 -16.37 7.91
N GLU A 394 4.38 -16.32 6.64
CA GLU A 394 4.75 -15.22 5.74
C GLU A 394 4.04 -13.92 6.14
N GLN A 395 2.75 -14.02 6.52
CA GLN A 395 1.97 -12.88 7.02
C GLN A 395 2.55 -12.32 8.32
N GLU A 396 2.93 -13.19 9.27
CA GLU A 396 3.56 -12.81 10.54
C GLU A 396 4.94 -12.18 10.32
N GLN A 397 5.76 -12.77 9.45
CA GLN A 397 7.07 -12.22 9.11
C GLN A 397 6.92 -10.82 8.48
N PHE A 398 6.06 -10.68 7.48
CA PHE A 398 5.84 -9.41 6.80
C PHE A 398 5.31 -8.33 7.78
N ALA A 399 4.35 -8.70 8.64
CA ALA A 399 3.82 -7.81 9.67
C ALA A 399 4.92 -7.36 10.65
N ASN A 400 5.76 -8.29 11.12
CA ASN A 400 6.87 -7.96 12.01
C ASN A 400 7.90 -7.05 11.35
N GLU A 401 8.24 -7.28 10.08
CA GLU A 401 9.10 -6.39 9.30
C GLU A 401 8.50 -4.98 9.18
N LEU A 402 7.20 -4.86 8.89
CA LEU A 402 6.49 -3.57 8.84
C LEU A 402 6.57 -2.83 10.17
N GLN A 403 6.31 -3.54 11.28
CA GLN A 403 6.40 -2.98 12.63
C GLN A 403 7.82 -2.53 12.95
N ASN A 404 8.84 -3.33 12.64
CA ASN A 404 10.23 -3.01 12.90
C ASN A 404 10.65 -1.73 12.18
N GLU A 405 10.29 -1.57 10.91
CA GLU A 405 10.57 -0.34 10.16
C GLU A 405 9.84 0.87 10.73
N MET A 406 8.59 0.70 11.19
CA MET A 406 7.86 1.75 11.89
C MET A 406 8.58 2.16 13.20
N TYR A 407 9.06 1.21 14.00
CA TYR A 407 9.85 1.53 15.20
C TYR A 407 11.15 2.28 14.86
N LYS A 408 11.87 1.87 13.81
CA LYS A 408 13.08 2.58 13.35
C LYS A 408 12.77 4.04 12.98
N CYS A 409 11.75 4.28 12.15
CA CYS A 409 11.34 5.64 11.77
C CYS A 409 10.94 6.48 13.00
N SER A 410 10.20 5.88 13.94
CA SER A 410 9.80 6.56 15.19
C SER A 410 11.03 6.94 16.02
N PHE A 411 11.99 6.02 16.16
CA PHE A 411 13.20 6.25 16.94
C PHE A 411 14.11 7.32 16.32
N GLU A 412 14.24 7.37 14.99
CA GLU A 412 14.95 8.47 14.31
C GLU A 412 14.39 9.83 14.72
N HIS A 413 13.06 9.97 14.71
CA HIS A 413 12.42 11.23 15.09
C HIS A 413 12.61 11.56 16.58
N ILE A 414 12.47 10.56 17.45
CA ILE A 414 12.72 10.69 18.90
C ILE A 414 14.16 11.16 19.16
N LYS A 415 15.15 10.61 18.44
CA LYS A 415 16.56 11.02 18.57
C LYS A 415 16.73 12.51 18.30
N THR A 416 16.11 13.02 17.24
CA THR A 416 16.16 14.45 16.88
C THR A 416 15.52 15.32 17.96
N ILE A 417 14.37 14.91 18.51
CA ILE A 417 13.68 15.65 19.56
C ILE A 417 14.51 15.67 20.85
N ILE A 418 15.00 14.52 21.32
CA ILE A 418 15.84 14.45 22.53
C ILE A 418 17.10 15.30 22.38
N PHE A 419 17.76 15.26 21.21
CA PHE A 419 18.92 16.10 20.94
C PHE A 419 18.59 17.60 21.07
N ASN A 420 17.45 18.03 20.52
CA ASN A 420 17.00 19.42 20.67
C ASN A 420 16.69 19.77 22.13
N ILE A 421 15.99 18.89 22.87
CA ILE A 421 15.72 19.09 24.30
C ILE A 421 17.03 19.29 25.08
N ILE A 422 18.02 18.42 24.88
CA ILE A 422 19.33 18.50 25.57
C ILE A 422 20.09 19.77 25.18
N ARG A 423 20.06 20.14 23.89
CA ARG A 423 20.72 21.35 23.38
C ARG A 423 20.16 22.62 24.05
N ASP A 424 18.86 22.65 24.25
CA ASP A 424 18.11 23.80 24.76
C ASP A 424 18.11 23.87 26.31
N MET A 425 18.72 22.90 27.00
CA MET A 425 18.93 22.94 28.46
C MET A 425 19.88 24.08 28.88
N THR A 426 19.69 24.58 30.11
CA THR A 426 20.64 25.47 30.78
C THR A 426 22.04 24.83 30.79
N ASN A 427 23.06 25.62 30.44
CA ASN A 427 24.45 25.17 30.52
C ASN A 427 24.83 24.89 31.99
N GLY A 428 25.18 23.65 32.28
CA GLY A 428 25.49 23.17 33.63
C GLY A 428 25.98 21.72 33.62
N ASP A 429 26.33 21.18 34.78
CA ASP A 429 26.79 19.80 34.93
C ASP A 429 25.72 18.78 34.51
N LEU A 430 24.44 19.09 34.75
CA LEU A 430 23.32 18.25 34.38
C LEU A 430 23.26 18.01 32.87
N ARG A 431 23.36 19.07 32.07
CA ARG A 431 23.32 18.97 30.59
C ARG A 431 24.42 18.03 30.10
N THR A 432 25.64 18.22 30.58
CA THR A 432 26.80 17.42 30.17
C THR A 432 26.63 15.94 30.53
N GLU A 433 26.16 15.62 31.73
CA GLU A 433 25.99 14.22 32.14
C GLU A 433 24.78 13.55 31.48
N VAL A 434 23.68 14.29 31.25
CA VAL A 434 22.53 13.79 30.47
C VAL A 434 22.95 13.50 29.03
N GLU A 435 23.72 14.38 28.40
CA GLU A 435 24.24 14.17 27.05
C GLU A 435 25.15 12.92 26.98
N LYS A 436 26.10 12.76 27.92
CA LYS A 436 26.94 11.56 28.00
C LYS A 436 26.12 10.29 28.17
N ARG A 437 25.08 10.32 29.02
CA ARG A 437 24.18 9.17 29.23
C ARG A 437 23.40 8.86 27.95
N TRP A 438 22.89 9.87 27.27
CA TRP A 438 22.17 9.69 26.01
C TRP A 438 23.04 9.11 24.90
N ILE A 439 24.28 9.59 24.75
CA ILE A 439 25.27 9.02 23.80
C ILE A 439 25.51 7.53 24.08
N THR A 440 25.40 7.09 25.34
CA THR A 440 25.50 5.68 25.71
C THR A 440 24.22 4.89 25.39
N TRP A 441 23.04 5.44 25.68
CA TRP A 441 21.76 4.75 25.49
C TRP A 441 21.33 4.66 24.03
N LYS A 442 21.59 5.71 23.26
CA LYS A 442 21.24 5.80 21.83
C LYS A 442 21.64 4.54 21.03
N PRO A 443 22.92 4.11 20.99
CA PRO A 443 23.31 2.94 20.21
C PRO A 443 22.75 1.62 20.77
N LEU A 444 22.46 1.52 22.07
CA LEU A 444 21.85 0.32 22.66
C LEU A 444 20.40 0.15 22.19
N LEU A 445 19.65 1.24 22.11
CA LEU A 445 18.30 1.23 21.55
C LEU A 445 18.34 1.05 20.03
N GLU A 446 19.23 1.75 19.33
CA GLU A 446 19.37 1.68 17.86
C GLU A 446 19.63 0.25 17.35
N ASN A 447 20.48 -0.50 18.05
CA ASN A 447 20.86 -1.86 17.68
C ASN A 447 19.90 -2.95 18.22
N ASN A 448 18.91 -2.61 19.05
CA ASN A 448 17.99 -3.58 19.64
C ASN A 448 16.53 -3.14 19.54
N ILE A 449 15.89 -3.54 18.43
CA ILE A 449 14.49 -3.21 18.15
C ILE A 449 13.55 -3.72 19.23
N GLU A 450 13.78 -4.90 19.79
CA GLU A 450 12.92 -5.50 20.82
C GLU A 450 12.93 -4.68 22.13
N GLU A 451 14.06 -4.09 22.48
CA GLU A 451 14.13 -3.16 23.60
C GLU A 451 13.41 -1.83 23.29
N GLN A 452 13.46 -1.34 22.05
CA GLN A 452 12.64 -0.20 21.62
C GLN A 452 11.15 -0.51 21.76
N LYS A 453 10.69 -1.66 21.24
CA LYS A 453 9.29 -2.10 21.32
C LYS A 453 8.80 -2.11 22.77
N LYS A 454 9.56 -2.78 23.64
CA LYS A 454 9.24 -2.90 25.07
C LYS A 454 9.20 -1.54 25.76
N LEU A 455 10.19 -0.69 25.54
CA LEU A 455 10.29 0.61 26.19
C LEU A 455 9.15 1.53 25.75
N PHE A 456 8.95 1.71 24.44
CA PHE A 456 7.97 2.68 23.92
C PHE A 456 6.53 2.22 24.15
N THR A 457 6.25 0.92 23.99
CA THR A 457 4.92 0.37 24.28
C THR A 457 4.58 0.56 25.75
N LYS A 458 5.53 0.27 26.66
CA LYS A 458 5.32 0.46 28.11
C LYS A 458 5.06 1.93 28.47
N MET A 459 5.71 2.87 27.77
CA MET A 459 5.48 4.31 27.98
C MET A 459 4.09 4.77 27.58
N LEU A 460 3.49 4.16 26.56
CA LEU A 460 2.19 4.56 26.01
C LEU A 460 1.05 3.61 26.37
N HIS A 461 1.29 2.64 27.27
CA HIS A 461 0.29 1.69 27.72
C HIS A 461 0.40 1.44 29.23
N PRO A 462 -0.30 2.27 30.02
CA PRO A 462 -0.57 1.97 31.42
C PRO A 462 -1.25 0.61 31.56
N GLN A 463 -0.82 -0.16 32.55
CA GLN A 463 -1.48 -1.41 32.96
C GLN A 463 -2.92 -1.19 33.39
N ALA A 464 -3.25 0.00 33.91
CA ALA A 464 -4.60 0.39 34.28
C ALA A 464 -5.62 0.24 33.13
N GLU A 465 -5.20 0.42 31.86
CA GLU A 465 -6.07 0.29 30.67
C GLU A 465 -6.39 -1.16 30.28
N GLY A 466 -5.67 -2.12 30.86
CA GLY A 466 -5.83 -3.54 30.58
C GLY A 466 -5.37 -3.96 29.19
N LYS A 467 -5.50 -5.28 28.91
CA LYS A 467 -4.92 -5.93 27.71
C LYS A 467 -5.71 -5.68 26.41
N SER A 468 -6.90 -5.09 26.50
CA SER A 468 -7.73 -4.82 25.32
C SER A 468 -7.18 -3.67 24.47
N ILE A 469 -6.41 -2.78 25.09
CA ILE A 469 -5.73 -1.66 24.46
C ILE A 469 -4.34 -2.10 24.00
N SER A 470 -3.97 -1.70 22.80
CA SER A 470 -2.65 -1.97 22.23
C SER A 470 -1.78 -0.72 22.30
N GLY A 471 -0.80 -0.73 23.20
CA GLY A 471 0.23 0.33 23.27
C GLY A 471 1.04 0.46 21.99
N GLU A 472 1.25 -0.64 21.26
CA GLU A 472 2.02 -0.64 20.01
C GLU A 472 1.38 0.28 18.95
N LEU A 473 0.04 0.30 18.87
CA LEU A 473 -0.67 1.18 17.94
C LEU A 473 -0.45 2.67 18.26
N ARG A 474 -0.16 3.01 19.51
CA ARG A 474 0.13 4.39 19.93
C ARG A 474 1.55 4.81 19.65
N VAL A 475 2.50 3.88 19.44
CA VAL A 475 3.89 4.23 19.16
C VAL A 475 4.04 4.68 17.71
N GLY A 476 4.38 5.94 17.47
CA GLY A 476 4.67 6.41 16.12
C GLY A 476 5.14 7.86 16.07
N LEU A 477 5.18 8.44 14.87
CA LEU A 477 5.70 9.79 14.65
C LEU A 477 4.86 10.89 15.32
N ARG A 478 3.53 10.72 15.43
CA ARG A 478 2.67 11.70 16.12
C ARG A 478 2.99 11.76 17.61
N THR A 479 3.20 10.61 18.25
CA THR A 479 3.47 10.48 19.70
C THR A 479 4.95 10.53 20.06
N ALA A 480 5.83 10.77 19.09
CA ALA A 480 7.27 10.83 19.31
C ALA A 480 7.70 11.88 20.34
N VAL A 481 6.96 12.99 20.45
CA VAL A 481 7.20 14.03 21.49
C VAL A 481 7.00 13.45 22.89
N LEU A 482 5.87 12.76 23.11
CA LEU A 482 5.57 12.11 24.40
C LEU A 482 6.65 11.10 24.80
N LEU A 483 7.11 10.29 23.83
CA LEU A 483 8.18 9.33 24.03
C LEU A 483 9.52 10.01 24.32
N ALA A 484 9.87 11.06 23.58
CA ALA A 484 11.11 11.81 23.77
C ALA A 484 11.17 12.47 25.15
N GLU A 485 10.09 13.10 25.61
CA GLU A 485 10.01 13.71 26.94
C GLU A 485 10.08 12.67 28.06
N SER A 486 9.43 11.51 27.87
CA SER A 486 9.52 10.37 28.78
C SER A 486 10.96 9.84 28.92
N ILE A 487 11.63 9.64 27.79
CA ILE A 487 13.03 9.19 27.77
C ILE A 487 13.95 10.26 28.38
N PHE A 488 13.70 11.53 28.09
CA PHE A 488 14.46 12.64 28.66
C PHE A 488 14.38 12.68 30.19
N LEU A 489 13.18 12.56 30.77
CA LEU A 489 13.05 12.50 32.22
C LEU A 489 13.67 11.24 32.81
N LEU A 490 13.57 10.09 32.13
CA LEU A 490 14.30 8.89 32.54
C LEU A 490 15.82 9.10 32.56
N LEU A 491 16.38 9.82 31.58
CA LEU A 491 17.80 10.17 31.56
C LEU A 491 18.18 11.04 32.76
N VAL A 492 17.41 12.08 33.06
CA VAL A 492 17.64 12.96 34.23
C VAL A 492 17.63 12.14 35.51
N VAL A 493 16.62 11.30 35.72
CA VAL A 493 16.50 10.45 36.91
C VAL A 493 17.67 9.47 36.99
N SER A 494 18.08 8.89 35.87
CA SER A 494 19.21 7.96 35.80
C SER A 494 20.57 8.63 36.06
N VAL A 495 20.73 9.92 35.77
CA VAL A 495 21.92 10.72 36.10
C VAL A 495 21.92 11.13 37.57
N CYS A 496 20.78 11.58 38.09
CA CYS A 496 20.68 12.11 39.45
C CYS A 496 20.65 11.01 40.52
N LEU A 497 19.99 9.89 40.27
CA LEU A 497 19.80 8.81 41.25
C LEU A 497 20.54 7.50 40.90
N GLY A 498 20.98 7.33 39.65
CA GLY A 498 21.60 6.09 39.20
C GLY A 498 23.04 5.91 39.70
N ASP A 499 23.40 4.66 39.99
CA ASP A 499 24.79 4.29 40.26
C ASP A 499 25.56 4.14 38.94
N ASP A 500 26.85 4.45 38.94
CA ASP A 500 27.71 4.33 37.75
C ASP A 500 27.75 2.92 37.15
N LYS A 501 27.45 1.90 37.97
CA LYS A 501 27.43 0.49 37.58
C LYS A 501 26.15 0.06 36.86
N ASN A 502 25.03 0.76 37.07
CA ASN A 502 23.72 0.34 36.56
C ASN A 502 23.11 1.45 35.70
N ARG A 503 23.67 1.63 34.50
CA ARG A 503 23.29 2.67 33.52
C ARG A 503 22.10 2.26 32.65
N SER A 504 21.11 1.54 33.18
CA SER A 504 19.96 1.06 32.40
C SER A 504 18.73 1.96 32.60
N TRP A 505 17.88 2.06 31.59
CA TRP A 505 16.54 2.68 31.71
C TRP A 505 15.53 1.81 32.50
N LYS A 506 15.89 0.57 32.85
CA LYS A 506 15.00 -0.38 33.55
C LYS A 506 14.98 -0.21 35.06
N ALA A 507 16.10 0.25 35.64
CA ALA A 507 16.24 0.38 37.09
C ALA A 507 17.27 1.44 37.44
N VAL A 508 17.07 2.04 38.59
CA VAL A 508 17.99 2.94 39.29
C VAL A 508 18.52 2.21 40.53
N LYS A 509 19.61 2.69 41.15
CA LYS A 509 20.27 2.20 42.39
C LYS A 509 19.51 1.11 43.20
N ASP A 510 20.21 0.06 43.64
CA ASP A 510 19.64 -1.05 44.44
C ASP A 510 18.45 -1.80 43.78
N GLN A 511 18.39 -1.84 42.44
CA GLN A 511 17.30 -2.43 41.64
C GLN A 511 15.94 -1.72 41.74
N LEU A 512 15.90 -0.43 42.13
CA LEU A 512 14.68 0.37 42.12
C LEU A 512 14.08 0.42 40.71
N LYS A 513 12.93 -0.25 40.51
CA LYS A 513 12.29 -0.35 39.19
C LYS A 513 11.67 0.99 38.81
N VAL A 514 12.06 1.50 37.64
CA VAL A 514 11.52 2.74 37.09
C VAL A 514 10.45 2.42 36.04
N ASN A 515 9.33 3.12 36.13
CA ASN A 515 8.30 3.13 35.10
C ASN A 515 8.03 4.57 34.65
N SER A 516 7.73 4.76 33.37
CA SER A 516 7.39 6.06 32.82
C SER A 516 6.10 5.92 32.03
N ILE A 517 5.15 6.83 32.23
CA ILE A 517 3.88 6.90 31.50
C ILE A 517 3.88 8.23 30.77
N GLY A 518 4.05 8.17 29.45
CA GLY A 518 4.20 9.36 28.60
C GLY A 518 2.90 9.96 28.09
N LEU A 519 1.74 9.42 28.47
CA LEU A 519 0.44 9.86 27.97
C LEU A 519 0.00 11.19 28.60
N ALA A 520 -0.62 12.08 27.83
CA ALA A 520 -1.39 13.21 28.36
C ALA A 520 -2.87 12.83 28.53
N TYR A 521 -3.38 11.99 27.61
CA TYR A 521 -4.72 11.41 27.65
C TYR A 521 -4.65 9.89 27.61
N TRP A 522 -5.58 9.21 28.26
CA TRP A 522 -5.64 7.74 28.30
C TRP A 522 -7.08 7.26 28.28
N SER A 523 -7.29 5.95 28.05
CA SER A 523 -8.61 5.35 27.80
C SER A 523 -9.40 5.04 29.06
N GLY A 524 -8.82 5.33 30.22
CA GLY A 524 -9.36 5.03 31.53
C GLY A 524 -9.14 3.59 31.98
N PRO A 525 -9.60 3.26 33.21
CA PRO A 525 -9.39 1.96 33.81
C PRO A 525 -10.20 0.87 33.10
N ALA A 526 -9.61 -0.32 32.97
CA ALA A 526 -10.20 -1.43 32.22
C ALA A 526 -11.57 -1.93 32.74
N GLU A 527 -11.87 -1.71 34.03
CA GLU A 527 -13.07 -2.18 34.73
C GLU A 527 -14.27 -1.22 34.58
N GLU A 528 -14.04 0.00 34.11
CA GLU A 528 -15.09 1.01 33.90
C GLU A 528 -15.41 1.14 32.41
N PHE A 529 -16.50 1.86 32.10
CA PHE A 529 -16.79 2.24 30.72
C PHE A 529 -15.65 3.09 30.18
N LYS A 530 -15.02 2.61 29.09
CA LYS A 530 -13.91 3.30 28.42
C LYS A 530 -14.29 4.74 28.12
N LYS A 531 -13.64 5.67 28.82
CA LYS A 531 -13.81 7.10 28.67
C LYS A 531 -12.41 7.69 28.56
N ILE A 532 -12.21 8.50 27.53
CA ILE A 532 -10.94 9.22 27.37
C ILE A 532 -10.83 10.23 28.52
N MET A 533 -9.76 10.10 29.31
CA MET A 533 -9.47 10.92 30.46
C MET A 533 -8.13 11.61 30.27
N GLU A 534 -8.05 12.87 30.67
CA GLU A 534 -6.77 13.57 30.84
C GLU A 534 -6.05 12.98 32.07
N ILE A 535 -4.72 12.94 32.04
CA ILE A 535 -3.92 12.42 33.15
C ILE A 535 -4.19 13.23 34.42
N ASP A 536 -4.21 14.56 34.33
CA ASP A 536 -4.37 15.46 35.49
C ASP A 536 -5.83 15.65 35.92
N ALA A 537 -6.79 14.92 35.34
CA ALA A 537 -8.17 14.94 35.82
C ALA A 537 -8.24 14.33 37.24
N ASP A 538 -9.12 14.87 38.10
CA ASP A 538 -9.24 14.50 39.52
C ASP A 538 -9.40 12.98 39.76
N GLU A 539 -10.17 12.29 38.91
CA GLU A 539 -10.35 10.83 38.98
C GLU A 539 -9.30 10.04 38.19
N GLY A 540 -8.55 10.71 37.30
CA GLY A 540 -7.65 10.09 36.33
C GLY A 540 -6.38 9.58 36.98
N ILE A 541 -5.57 10.48 37.56
CA ILE A 541 -4.26 10.12 38.10
C ILE A 541 -4.35 9.15 39.29
N GLY A 542 -5.37 9.29 40.14
CA GLY A 542 -5.59 8.39 41.27
C GLY A 542 -5.77 6.94 40.82
N LYS A 543 -6.75 6.69 39.93
CA LYS A 543 -7.05 5.35 39.40
C LYS A 543 -5.89 4.76 38.59
N LEU A 544 -5.10 5.62 37.95
CA LEU A 544 -3.87 5.21 37.25
C LEU A 544 -2.87 4.63 38.26
N LEU A 545 -2.54 5.38 39.32
CA LEU A 545 -1.53 4.99 40.31
C LEU A 545 -1.86 3.69 41.03
N GLU A 546 -3.13 3.37 41.26
CA GLU A 546 -3.55 2.16 41.96
C GLU A 546 -3.13 0.86 41.26
N LYS A 547 -2.98 0.89 39.93
CA LYS A 547 -2.73 -0.30 39.11
C LYS A 547 -1.34 -0.34 38.51
N GLU A 548 -0.50 0.68 38.71
CA GLU A 548 0.81 0.78 38.09
C GLU A 548 1.93 0.20 38.96
N PRO A 549 2.67 -0.81 38.45
CA PRO A 549 3.79 -1.38 39.18
C PRO A 549 5.06 -0.55 38.94
N GLY A 550 5.55 0.10 39.98
CA GLY A 550 6.84 0.80 39.94
C GLY A 550 7.20 1.36 41.29
N GLU A 551 8.48 1.32 41.64
CA GLU A 551 8.95 2.03 42.83
C GLU A 551 9.21 3.50 42.52
N ILE A 552 9.65 3.79 41.30
CA ILE A 552 9.73 5.15 40.76
C ILE A 552 8.80 5.23 39.57
N LEU A 553 7.84 6.15 39.61
CA LEU A 553 6.94 6.42 38.50
C LEU A 553 7.18 7.84 37.96
N ILE A 554 7.33 7.95 36.65
CA ILE A 554 7.50 9.22 35.94
C ILE A 554 6.28 9.47 35.08
N ILE A 555 5.65 10.63 35.24
CA ILE A 555 4.51 11.07 34.43
C ILE A 555 4.86 12.43 33.82
N PRO A 556 5.55 12.46 32.67
CA PRO A 556 6.07 13.69 32.08
C PRO A 556 4.98 14.69 31.67
N GLN A 557 3.76 14.23 31.38
CA GLN A 557 2.68 15.11 30.95
C GLN A 557 1.87 15.71 32.10
N SER A 558 2.13 15.27 33.35
CA SER A 558 1.43 15.80 34.51
C SER A 558 2.11 17.07 35.00
N GLU A 559 1.35 18.16 35.15
CA GLU A 559 1.84 19.41 35.74
C GLU A 559 1.55 19.53 37.24
N LEU A 560 0.81 18.56 37.79
CA LEU A 560 0.43 18.52 39.20
C LEU A 560 1.65 18.25 40.10
N PRO A 561 1.82 18.99 41.21
CA PRO A 561 2.81 18.65 42.23
C PRO A 561 2.51 17.30 42.89
N GLU A 562 3.54 16.58 43.31
CA GLU A 562 3.43 15.27 43.97
C GLU A 562 2.43 15.25 45.13
N ALA A 563 2.46 16.27 46.00
CA ALA A 563 1.55 16.41 47.15
C ALA A 563 0.07 16.48 46.75
N TYR A 564 -0.23 17.09 45.60
CA TYR A 564 -1.60 17.21 45.10
C TYR A 564 -2.10 15.86 44.59
N VAL A 565 -1.23 15.09 43.94
CA VAL A 565 -1.56 13.77 43.38
C VAL A 565 -1.85 12.74 44.47
N PHE A 566 -1.08 12.75 45.57
CA PHE A 566 -1.30 11.85 46.69
C PHE A 566 -2.45 12.28 47.62
N ASN A 567 -3.08 13.43 47.37
CA ASN A 567 -4.02 14.08 48.29
C ASN A 567 -3.44 14.20 49.70
N ASP A 568 -2.26 14.84 49.83
CA ASP A 568 -1.75 15.23 51.13
C ASP A 568 -2.71 16.27 51.73
N ASP A 569 -3.62 15.82 52.59
CA ASP A 569 -4.41 16.72 53.44
C ASP A 569 -3.45 17.58 54.27
N ILE A 570 -3.89 18.79 54.65
CA ILE A 570 -3.15 19.76 55.48
C ILE A 570 -2.69 19.14 56.83
N PHE A 571 -3.21 17.97 57.21
CA PHE A 571 -2.81 17.17 58.38
C PHE A 571 -1.68 16.14 58.13
N GLY A 572 -1.07 16.08 56.94
CA GLY A 572 0.16 15.32 56.68
C GLY A 572 0.03 13.81 56.82
N GLY A 573 -1.17 13.25 56.58
CA GLY A 573 -1.40 11.82 56.60
C GLY A 573 -1.21 11.22 55.20
N PHE A 574 -0.07 10.57 54.95
CA PHE A 574 0.13 9.66 53.81
C PHE A 574 -0.68 8.34 54.02
N THR A 575 -1.97 8.45 54.36
CA THR A 575 -2.80 7.32 54.83
C THR A 575 -3.13 6.28 53.75
N LYS A 576 -2.85 6.56 52.46
CA LYS A 576 -3.20 5.64 51.36
C LYS A 576 -2.13 4.60 51.03
N GLY A 577 -0.88 4.78 51.47
CA GLY A 577 0.25 3.93 51.03
C GLY A 577 0.57 2.70 51.87
N CYS A 578 0.06 2.60 53.10
CA CYS A 578 0.61 1.68 54.11
C CYS A 578 -0.41 0.71 54.75
N LEU A 579 -1.68 0.79 54.36
CA LEU A 579 -2.67 -0.25 54.72
C LEU A 579 -2.48 -1.47 53.80
N LEU A 580 -2.44 -2.68 54.38
CA LEU A 580 -2.41 -3.94 53.63
C LEU A 580 -3.60 -4.10 52.65
N SER A 581 -4.66 -3.33 52.85
CA SER A 581 -5.88 -3.26 52.03
C SER A 581 -5.83 -2.21 50.92
N HIS A 582 -4.77 -1.41 50.80
CA HIS A 582 -4.64 -0.38 49.77
C HIS A 582 -3.63 -0.75 48.67
N PRO A 583 -3.85 -0.26 47.43
CA PRO A 583 -2.97 -0.52 46.31
C PRO A 583 -1.56 0.04 46.57
N ARG A 584 -0.53 -0.64 46.04
CA ARG A 584 0.88 -0.25 46.21
C ARG A 584 1.17 1.02 45.41
N TYR A 585 1.18 2.17 46.07
CA TYR A 585 1.63 3.44 45.49
C TYR A 585 3.15 3.44 45.24
N PRO A 586 3.65 4.22 44.25
CA PRO A 586 5.08 4.34 44.00
C PRO A 586 5.80 5.03 45.16
N LYS A 587 7.06 4.66 45.41
CA LYS A 587 7.92 5.27 46.44
C LYS A 587 8.39 6.68 46.06
N LEU A 588 8.37 7.00 44.77
CA LEU A 588 8.71 8.30 44.23
C LEU A 588 7.86 8.55 42.99
N LEU A 589 7.13 9.67 42.97
CA LEU A 589 6.41 10.14 41.80
C LEU A 589 7.13 11.37 41.23
N ILE A 590 7.40 11.35 39.93
CA ILE A 590 8.06 12.47 39.23
C ILE A 590 7.11 13.00 38.18
N THR A 591 6.69 14.24 38.36
CA THR A 591 5.85 15.00 37.42
C THR A 591 6.59 16.25 36.95
N GLN A 592 6.03 16.94 35.96
CA GLN A 592 6.48 18.25 35.49
C GLN A 592 5.94 19.40 36.36
N GLY A 593 5.72 19.15 37.65
CA GLY A 593 5.33 20.17 38.62
C GLY A 593 6.33 21.33 38.73
N TRP A 594 5.85 22.49 39.17
CA TRP A 594 6.63 23.73 39.18
C TRP A 594 7.95 23.63 39.97
N GLU A 595 7.98 22.85 41.06
CA GLU A 595 9.20 22.64 41.87
C GLU A 595 10.28 21.91 41.07
N PHE A 596 9.91 20.81 40.41
CA PHE A 596 10.82 20.01 39.60
C PHE A 596 11.28 20.78 38.35
N LYS A 597 10.36 21.48 37.66
CA LYS A 597 10.71 22.39 36.55
C LYS A 597 11.73 23.45 36.97
N ARG A 598 11.58 24.05 38.16
CA ARG A 598 12.53 25.04 38.68
C ARG A 598 13.91 24.43 38.93
N LYS A 599 13.97 23.21 39.47
CA LYS A 599 15.21 22.47 39.71
C LYS A 599 15.89 22.05 38.40
N LEU A 600 15.12 21.62 37.40
CA LEU A 600 15.65 21.38 36.04
C LEU A 600 16.30 22.63 35.44
N LYS A 601 15.67 23.80 35.62
CA LYS A 601 16.19 25.08 35.11
C LYS A 601 17.49 25.52 35.78
N SER A 602 17.77 25.12 37.03
CA SER A 602 19.05 25.44 37.69
C SER A 602 20.24 24.74 37.02
N GLY A 603 19.99 23.63 36.33
CA GLY A 603 21.01 22.88 35.58
C GLY A 603 22.04 22.17 36.47
N SER A 604 21.75 22.04 37.77
CA SER A 604 22.62 21.44 38.80
C SER A 604 22.21 19.99 39.11
N ILE A 605 23.13 19.03 38.99
CA ILE A 605 22.87 17.62 39.38
C ILE A 605 22.60 17.51 40.88
N SER A 606 23.36 18.23 41.70
CA SER A 606 23.25 18.19 43.16
C SER A 606 21.86 18.65 43.63
N ASP A 607 21.32 19.71 43.02
CA ASP A 607 20.02 20.28 43.39
C ASP A 607 18.87 19.29 43.13
N ILE A 608 18.92 18.59 41.99
CA ILE A 608 17.90 17.60 41.61
C ILE A 608 18.08 16.33 42.42
N ARG A 609 19.33 15.89 42.64
CA ARG A 609 19.63 14.72 43.47
C ARG A 609 19.11 14.90 44.89
N GLU A 610 19.37 16.05 45.51
CA GLU A 610 18.87 16.37 46.86
C GLU A 610 17.33 16.35 46.90
N TYR A 611 16.67 16.96 45.90
CA TYR A 611 15.21 16.97 45.79
C TYR A 611 14.63 15.55 45.66
N LEU A 612 15.18 14.72 44.78
CA LEU A 612 14.70 13.37 44.53
C LEU A 612 14.99 12.43 45.71
N GLN A 613 16.18 12.52 46.32
CA GLN A 613 16.54 11.74 47.51
C GLN A 613 15.69 12.14 48.72
N GLY A 614 15.47 13.43 48.94
CA GLY A 614 14.58 13.91 50.01
C GLY A 614 13.15 13.38 49.87
N SER A 615 12.64 13.27 48.64
CA SER A 615 11.32 12.69 48.37
C SER A 615 11.28 11.18 48.62
N LEU A 616 12.33 10.44 48.22
CA LEU A 616 12.48 9.02 48.55
C LEU A 616 12.58 8.75 50.06
N ASP A 617 13.33 9.59 50.78
CA ASP A 617 13.53 9.44 52.22
C ASP A 617 12.27 9.80 53.02
N ARG A 618 11.48 10.79 52.56
CA ARG A 618 10.13 11.06 53.09
C ARG A 618 9.22 9.84 52.93
N GLY A 619 9.21 9.22 51.74
CA GLY A 619 8.45 8.00 51.49
C GLY A 619 8.86 6.86 52.43
N ARG A 620 10.17 6.63 52.63
CA ARG A 620 10.70 5.58 53.51
C ARG A 620 10.42 5.83 55.00
N ASN A 621 10.57 7.07 55.48
CA ASN A 621 10.37 7.42 56.88
C ASN A 621 8.88 7.30 57.27
N ASN A 622 7.96 7.65 56.37
CA ASN A 622 6.53 7.47 56.60
C ASN A 622 6.15 5.98 56.68
N THR A 623 6.70 5.11 55.82
CA THR A 623 6.49 3.65 55.94
C THR A 623 7.00 3.10 57.26
N ARG A 624 8.15 3.59 57.75
CA ARG A 624 8.77 3.11 58.99
C ARG A 624 7.96 3.54 60.23
N ILE A 625 7.51 4.79 60.28
CA ILE A 625 6.70 5.32 61.40
C ILE A 625 5.37 4.58 61.51
N GLU A 626 4.72 4.23 60.40
CA GLU A 626 3.47 3.46 60.44
C GLU A 626 3.67 2.00 60.84
N VAL A 627 4.73 1.33 60.35
CA VAL A 627 5.08 -0.02 60.81
C VAL A 627 5.36 -0.02 62.32
N GLU A 628 6.04 1.01 62.83
CA GLU A 628 6.28 1.18 64.27
C GLU A 628 4.98 1.49 65.04
N LYS A 629 4.03 2.26 64.50
CA LYS A 629 2.70 2.49 65.11
C LYS A 629 1.85 1.22 65.16
N ILE A 630 1.87 0.41 64.10
CA ILE A 630 1.17 -0.88 64.02
C ILE A 630 1.81 -1.88 64.99
N ALA A 631 3.15 -1.95 65.04
CA ALA A 631 3.88 -2.81 65.97
C ALA A 631 3.66 -2.41 67.45
N ASN A 632 3.41 -1.12 67.72
CA ASN A 632 3.17 -0.59 69.06
C ASN A 632 1.67 -0.54 69.45
N GLY A 633 0.77 -1.10 68.64
CA GLY A 633 -0.64 -1.27 69.01
C GLY A 633 -1.47 0.01 69.11
N VAL A 634 -1.01 1.11 68.52
CA VAL A 634 -1.75 2.39 68.52
C VAL A 634 -2.70 2.40 67.32
N MET A 635 -3.89 1.80 67.48
CA MET A 635 -5.02 2.06 66.59
C MET A 635 -5.80 3.27 67.11
N VAL A 636 -5.96 4.27 66.24
CA VAL A 636 -7.11 5.19 66.26
C VAL A 636 -7.81 5.04 64.92
#